data_AF-A0A5E6QVU8-F1
#
_entry.id   AF-A0A5E6QVU8-F1
#
_cell.length_a   1.000
_cell.length_b   1.000
_cell.length_c   1.000
_cell.angle_alpha   90.00
_cell.angle_beta   90.00
_cell.angle_gamma   90.00
#
_symmetry.space_group_name_H-M   'P 1'
#
loop_
_entity.id
_entity.type
_entity.pdbx_description
1 polymer ?
#
loop_
_entity_poly.entity_id
_entity_poly.type
_entity_poly.pdbx_seq_one_letter_code
_entity_poly.pdbx_strand_id
1 'polypeptide(L)'
;MTLYSVNAVQLGVDGEVRAFRGIETNGQTRAAIGTERIFTIPEMLGLMANGDLFDLAFIGESGGKVSGGLNLADGNGSVREERGGEKRNIADLPRF
;
A
#
# COMPACT_ATOMS: atom_id res chain seq x y z
N MET A 1 8.31 9.51 10.06
CA MET A 1 8.05 8.27 9.31
C MET A 1 6.86 7.58 9.95
N THR A 2 5.73 7.76 9.31
CA THR A 2 4.46 7.14 9.65
C THR A 2 4.23 5.95 8.71
N LEU A 3 3.62 4.89 9.25
CA LEU A 3 3.21 3.73 8.46
C LEU A 3 1.68 3.78 8.30
N TYR A 4 1.21 3.63 7.07
CA TYR A 4 -0.21 3.55 6.72
C TYR A 4 -0.52 2.13 6.28
N SER A 5 -1.59 1.53 6.81
CA SER A 5 -2.10 0.24 6.32
C SER A 5 -3.24 0.51 5.33
N VAL A 6 -3.06 0.12 4.08
CA VAL A 6 -4.06 0.24 3.03
C VAL A 6 -4.94 -1.00 3.04
N ASN A 7 -6.25 -0.79 3.10
CA ASN A 7 -7.23 -1.88 3.19
C ASN A 7 -8.24 -1.92 2.04
N ALA A 8 -8.27 -0.90 1.18
CA ALA A 8 -9.05 -0.91 -0.05
C ALA A 8 -8.47 0.05 -1.09
N VAL A 9 -8.76 -0.24 -2.35
CA VAL A 9 -8.48 0.61 -3.50
C VAL A 9 -9.78 1.09 -4.12
N GLN A 10 -9.84 2.36 -4.47
CA GLN A 10 -10.93 2.93 -5.25
C GLN A 10 -10.51 3.01 -6.72
N LEU A 11 -11.26 2.34 -7.57
CA LEU A 11 -11.05 2.33 -9.02
C LEU A 11 -11.98 3.32 -9.73
N GLY A 12 -11.48 3.92 -10.80
CA GLY A 12 -12.27 4.65 -11.79
C GLY A 12 -13.05 3.72 -12.70
N VAL A 13 -13.87 4.32 -13.57
CA VAL A 13 -14.71 3.59 -14.54
C VAL A 13 -13.91 2.84 -15.60
N ASP A 14 -12.68 3.27 -15.83
CA ASP A 14 -11.67 2.70 -16.73
C ASP A 14 -10.74 1.71 -16.02
N GLY A 15 -10.97 1.44 -14.74
CA GLY A 15 -10.11 0.60 -13.92
C GLY A 15 -8.84 1.30 -13.43
N GLU A 16 -8.69 2.61 -13.64
CA GLU A 16 -7.57 3.38 -13.09
C GLU A 16 -7.67 3.48 -11.56
N VAL A 17 -6.54 3.48 -10.86
CA VAL A 17 -6.56 3.72 -9.40
C VAL A 17 -6.75 5.21 -9.13
N ARG A 18 -7.79 5.55 -8.37
CA ARG A 18 -8.11 6.95 -8.02
C ARG A 18 -7.76 7.31 -6.58
N ALA A 19 -7.93 6.37 -5.66
CA ALA A 19 -7.63 6.60 -4.26
C ALA A 19 -7.39 5.28 -3.53
N PHE A 20 -6.81 5.40 -2.35
CA PHE A 20 -6.65 4.31 -1.40
C PHE A 20 -7.38 4.63 -0.11
N ARG A 21 -8.03 3.64 0.48
CA ARG A 21 -8.50 3.74 1.87
C ARG A 21 -7.50 3.05 2.76
N GLY A 22 -7.13 3.73 3.84
CA GLY A 22 -6.18 3.18 4.80
C GLY A 22 -6.27 3.83 6.16
N ILE A 23 -5.41 3.35 7.05
CA ILE A 23 -5.34 3.72 8.46
C ILE A 23 -3.91 4.12 8.78
N GLU A 24 -3.76 5.28 9.42
CA GLU A 24 -2.49 5.66 10.02
C GLU A 24 -2.19 4.77 11.23
N THR A 25 -1.06 4.07 11.20
CA THR A 25 -0.71 3.09 12.24
C THR A 25 0.28 3.62 13.27
N ASN A 26 0.77 4.87 13.12
CA ASN A 26 1.83 5.45 13.97
C ASN A 26 3.05 4.51 14.14
N GLY A 27 3.34 3.68 13.13
CA GLY A 27 4.44 2.70 13.16
C GLY A 27 4.12 1.36 13.85
N GLN A 28 2.88 1.14 14.31
CA GLN A 28 2.47 -0.10 14.98
C GLN A 28 1.88 -1.13 14.00
N THR A 29 2.32 -2.38 14.08
CA THR A 29 1.89 -3.47 13.20
C THR A 29 0.69 -4.27 13.70
N ARG A 30 0.19 -4.00 14.92
CA ARG A 30 -0.95 -4.71 15.50
C ARG A 30 -2.12 -3.76 15.70
N ALA A 31 -3.25 -4.13 15.08
CA ALA A 31 -4.59 -3.58 15.26
C ALA A 31 -4.69 -2.05 15.22
N ALA A 32 -4.93 -1.53 14.01
CA ALA A 32 -5.56 -0.25 13.69
C ALA A 32 -6.02 0.61 14.89
N ILE A 33 -5.13 1.47 15.41
CA ILE A 33 -5.48 2.51 16.41
C ILE A 33 -5.65 3.87 15.73
N GLY A 34 -6.04 3.89 14.45
CA GLY A 34 -6.16 5.10 13.64
C GLY A 34 -7.53 5.24 12.99
N THR A 35 -7.87 6.47 12.62
CA THR A 35 -9.09 6.76 11.86
C THR A 35 -8.89 6.37 10.40
N GLU A 36 -9.77 5.51 9.88
CA GLU A 36 -9.84 5.23 8.45
C GLU A 36 -10.06 6.52 7.66
N ARG A 37 -9.29 6.70 6.60
CA ARG A 37 -9.46 7.82 5.68
C ARG A 37 -9.07 7.44 4.26
N ILE A 38 -9.51 8.28 3.34
CA ILE A 38 -9.18 8.19 1.93
C ILE A 38 -7.91 9.02 1.69
N PHE A 39 -6.99 8.45 0.91
CA PHE A 39 -5.78 9.07 0.39
C PHE A 39 -5.90 9.15 -1.12
N THR A 40 -5.80 10.36 -1.66
CA THR A 40 -5.69 10.54 -3.11
C THR A 40 -4.29 10.13 -3.59
N ILE A 41 -4.13 9.81 -4.88
CA ILE A 41 -2.80 9.50 -5.44
C ILE A 41 -1.77 10.62 -5.19
N PRO A 42 -2.07 11.92 -5.45
CA PRO A 42 -1.11 12.98 -5.19
C PRO A 42 -0.72 13.10 -3.71
N GLU A 43 -1.67 12.90 -2.81
CA GLU A 43 -1.41 12.91 -1.37
C GLU A 43 -0.49 11.76 -0.95
N MET A 44 -0.80 10.54 -1.40
CA MET A 44 0.01 9.36 -1.10
C MET A 44 1.45 9.54 -1.60
N LEU A 45 1.63 10.04 -2.82
CA LEU A 45 2.95 10.35 -3.37
C LEU A 45 3.70 11.41 -2.55
N GLY A 46 3.01 12.47 -2.10
CA GLY A 46 3.58 13.50 -1.25
C GLY A 46 4.05 12.96 0.11
N LEU A 47 3.24 12.10 0.74
CA LEU A 47 3.60 11.44 2.01
C LEU A 47 4.81 10.50 1.83
N MET A 48 4.83 9.71 0.76
CA MET A 48 5.96 8.83 0.46
C MET A 48 7.25 9.60 0.16
N ALA A 49 7.17 10.76 -0.52
CA ALA A 49 8.31 11.64 -0.74
C ALA A 49 8.87 12.22 0.57
N ASN A 50 8.02 12.39 1.59
CA ASN A 50 8.41 12.80 2.94
C ASN A 50 8.94 11.64 3.82
N GLY A 51 9.05 10.43 3.25
CA GLY A 51 9.57 9.25 3.93
C GLY A 51 8.53 8.44 4.70
N ASP A 52 7.23 8.69 4.50
CA ASP A 52 6.17 7.83 5.04
C ASP A 52 5.98 6.58 4.17
N LEU A 53 5.36 5.56 4.76
CA LEU A 53 5.27 4.23 4.18
C LEU A 53 3.81 3.78 4.08
N PHE A 54 3.45 3.15 2.97
CA PHE A 54 2.15 2.52 2.77
C PHE A 54 2.33 1.01 2.61
N ASP A 55 1.75 0.27 3.54
CA ASP A 55 1.70 -1.18 3.54
C ASP A 55 0.40 -1.64 2.85
N LEU A 56 0.56 -2.38 1.75
CA LEU A 56 -0.52 -2.99 0.99
C LEU A 56 -0.61 -4.47 1.34
N ALA A 57 -1.82 -4.95 1.62
CA ALA A 57 -2.11 -6.37 1.72
C ALA A 57 -2.54 -6.91 0.35
N PHE A 58 -1.91 -7.99 -0.15
CA PHE A 58 -2.32 -8.70 -1.36
C PHE A 58 -2.41 -10.20 -1.10
N ILE A 59 -3.35 -10.88 -1.78
CA ILE A 59 -3.51 -12.33 -1.69
C ILE A 59 -2.47 -12.99 -2.60
N GLY A 60 -1.50 -13.71 -2.02
CA GLY A 60 -0.54 -14.48 -2.80
C GLY A 60 -1.21 -15.61 -3.61
N GLU A 61 -0.56 -16.05 -4.69
CA GLU A 61 -1.07 -17.08 -5.63
C GLU A 61 -1.47 -18.41 -4.95
N SER A 62 -0.92 -18.70 -3.77
CA SER A 62 -1.25 -19.90 -2.99
C SER A 62 -2.50 -19.76 -2.10
N GLY A 63 -3.35 -18.76 -2.33
CA GLY A 63 -4.72 -18.70 -1.81
C GLY A 63 -4.87 -18.57 -0.29
N GLY A 64 -3.82 -18.14 0.43
CA GLY A 64 -3.91 -18.07 1.90
C GLY A 64 -2.91 -17.17 2.62
N LYS A 65 -1.83 -16.72 1.98
CA LYS A 65 -0.90 -15.77 2.60
C LYS A 65 -1.21 -14.37 2.08
N VAL A 66 -1.74 -13.52 2.95
CA VAL A 66 -1.75 -12.07 2.74
C VAL A 66 -0.29 -11.63 2.84
N SER A 67 0.35 -11.42 1.70
CA SER A 67 1.67 -10.80 1.68
C SER A 67 1.47 -9.29 1.82
N GLY A 68 2.16 -8.71 2.81
CA GLY A 68 2.25 -7.26 2.98
C GLY A 68 3.38 -6.72 2.12
N GLY A 69 3.18 -5.58 1.47
CA GLY A 69 4.19 -4.95 0.62
C GLY A 69 4.28 -3.46 0.84
N LEU A 70 5.51 -2.96 0.95
CA LEU A 70 5.77 -1.53 1.06
C LEU A 70 5.86 -0.92 -0.34
N ASN A 71 5.01 0.07 -0.63
CA ASN A 71 5.20 0.92 -1.80
C ASN A 71 6.51 1.68 -1.70
N LEU A 72 7.25 1.74 -2.80
CA LEU A 72 8.49 2.50 -2.91
C LEU A 72 8.22 3.81 -3.65
N ALA A 73 8.77 4.91 -3.12
CA ALA A 73 8.69 6.24 -3.70
C ALA A 73 9.64 6.43 -4.91
N ASP A 74 9.72 5.43 -5.80
CA ASP A 74 10.70 5.40 -6.89
C ASP A 74 10.11 5.81 -8.26
N GLY A 75 8.82 6.12 -8.30
CA GLY A 75 8.10 6.52 -9.51
C GLY A 75 7.78 5.38 -10.47
N ASN A 76 8.17 4.13 -10.17
CA ASN A 76 8.01 2.99 -11.08
C ASN A 76 6.86 2.04 -10.67
N GLY A 77 6.10 2.40 -9.64
CA GLY A 77 5.07 1.52 -9.07
C GLY A 77 5.67 0.27 -8.41
N SER A 78 6.84 0.41 -7.80
CA SER A 78 7.52 -0.73 -7.19
C SER A 78 7.01 -1.01 -5.79
N VAL A 79 6.88 -2.29 -5.47
CA VAL A 79 6.54 -2.81 -4.14
C VAL A 79 7.69 -3.68 -3.64
N ARG A 80 8.00 -3.59 -2.35
CA ARG A 80 8.87 -4.55 -1.67
C ARG A 80 7.99 -5.52 -0.89
N GLU A 81 7.93 -6.78 -1.33
CA GLU A 81 7.18 -7.84 -0.64
C GLU A 81 7.87 -8.21 0.67
N GLU A 82 7.12 -8.35 1.75
CA GLU A 82 7.62 -8.62 3.11
C GLU A 82 8.65 -7.57 3.58
N ARG A 83 8.86 -7.41 4.90
CA ARG A 83 9.82 -6.41 5.41
C ARG A 83 11.25 -6.85 5.10
N GLY A 84 11.75 -6.50 3.91
CA GLY A 84 13.09 -6.81 3.44
C GLY A 84 13.17 -7.78 2.26
N GLY A 85 12.05 -8.17 1.63
CA GLY A 85 12.08 -9.04 0.46
C GLY A 85 12.44 -8.31 -0.83
N GLU A 86 12.25 -9.00 -1.96
CA GLU A 86 12.63 -8.49 -3.27
C GLU A 86 11.72 -7.33 -3.72
N LYS A 87 12.32 -6.40 -4.49
CA LYS A 87 11.59 -5.33 -5.17
C LYS A 87 10.94 -5.92 -6.42
N ARG A 88 9.63 -5.68 -6.59
CA ARG A 88 8.85 -6.11 -7.75
C ARG A 88 7.97 -4.98 -8.26
N ASN A 89 7.50 -5.06 -9.51
CA ASN A 89 6.50 -4.14 -9.99
C ASN A 89 5.12 -4.54 -9.45
N ILE A 90 4.30 -3.57 -9.02
CA ILE A 90 2.94 -3.84 -8.54
C ILE A 90 2.06 -4.49 -9.61
N ALA A 91 2.34 -4.24 -10.89
CA ALA A 91 1.63 -4.83 -12.02
C ALA A 91 1.90 -6.34 -12.18
N ASP A 92 3.01 -6.83 -11.62
CA ASP A 92 3.38 -8.25 -11.64
C ASP A 92 2.77 -9.03 -10.46
N LEU A 93 2.14 -8.33 -9.50
CA LEU A 93 1.53 -8.97 -8.33
C LEU A 93 0.15 -9.56 -8.68
N PRO A 94 -0.26 -10.66 -8.01
CA PRO A 94 -1.61 -11.18 -8.11
C PRO A 94 -2.63 -10.07 -7.80
N ARG A 95 -3.77 -10.09 -8.49
CA ARG A 95 -4.81 -9.06 -8.35
C ARG A 95 -5.35 -9.00 -6.91
N PHE A 96 -5.64 -7.78 -6.45
CA PHE A 96 -6.20 -7.43 -5.14
C PHE A 96 -7.52 -8.12 -4.83
#